data_AF-A0A2A4SLH2-F1
#
_entry.id   AF-A0A2A4SLH2-F1
#
_cell.length_a   1.000
_cell.length_b   1.000
_cell.length_c   1.000
_cell.angle_alpha   90.00
_cell.angle_beta   90.00
_cell.angle_gamma   90.00
#
_symmetry.space_group_name_H-M   'P 1'
#
loop_
_entity.id
_entity.type
_entity.pdbx_description
1 polymer ?
#
loop_
_entity_poly.entity_id
_entity_poly.type
_entity_poly.pdbx_seq_one_letter_code
_entity_poly.pdbx_strand_id
1 'polypeptide(L)'
;MEKTIIKYENSPYQEKYATIISKFSNLGLFILVISYLGYISGFSEPFIPFSELSSYWSLPLGDFIEKSGAPVGWQWLDLLAFGDYQNFIGIALLSGVTIIAYGGLFLHFLKSKQRLFLSLVTLELFFLLLAASNLIQVGGH
;
A
#
# COMPACT_ATOMS: atom_id res chain seq x y z
N MET A 1 -38.11 -3.08 -28.50
CA MET A 1 -36.91 -3.93 -28.33
C MET A 1 -36.41 -3.73 -26.91
N GLU A 2 -36.83 -4.59 -26.00
CA GLU A 2 -36.45 -4.55 -24.58
C GLU A 2 -35.03 -5.11 -24.47
N LYS A 3 -34.07 -4.30 -24.02
CA LYS A 3 -32.69 -4.78 -23.78
C LYS A 3 -32.76 -5.76 -22.61
N THR A 4 -32.64 -7.05 -22.88
CA THR A 4 -32.47 -8.07 -21.86
C THR A 4 -31.16 -7.77 -21.13
N ILE A 5 -31.24 -7.26 -19.90
CA ILE A 5 -30.06 -7.02 -19.08
C ILE A 5 -29.58 -8.39 -18.60
N ILE A 6 -28.58 -8.94 -19.28
CA ILE A 6 -27.87 -10.13 -18.82
C ILE A 6 -27.11 -9.72 -17.56
N LYS A 7 -27.52 -10.26 -16.40
CA LYS A 7 -26.81 -10.07 -15.14
C LYS A 7 -25.47 -10.79 -15.24
N TYR A 8 -24.37 -10.06 -15.27
CA TYR A 8 -23.03 -10.63 -15.25
C TYR A 8 -22.79 -11.34 -13.91
N GLU A 9 -22.55 -12.65 -13.96
CA GLU A 9 -22.21 -13.44 -12.79
C GLU A 9 -20.67 -13.50 -12.69
N ASN A 10 -20.15 -13.04 -11.55
CA ASN A 10 -18.70 -13.02 -11.34
C ASN A 10 -18.17 -14.45 -11.24
N SER A 11 -17.00 -14.70 -11.83
CA SER A 11 -16.31 -15.96 -11.56
C SER A 11 -15.91 -16.05 -10.08
N PRO A 12 -15.80 -17.27 -9.52
CA PRO A 12 -15.37 -17.44 -8.12
C PRO A 12 -14.03 -16.77 -7.80
N TYR A 13 -13.14 -16.64 -8.79
CA TYR A 13 -11.86 -15.95 -8.64
C TYR A 13 -12.01 -14.43 -8.53
N GLN A 14 -12.90 -13.84 -9.33
CA GLN A 14 -13.21 -12.40 -9.27
C GLN A 14 -13.88 -12.06 -7.94
N GLU A 15 -14.80 -12.89 -7.47
CA GLU A 15 -15.46 -12.69 -6.18
C GLU A 15 -14.46 -12.76 -5.02
N LYS A 16 -13.56 -13.76 -5.04
CA LYS A 16 -12.51 -13.88 -4.03
C LYS A 16 -11.58 -12.67 -4.03
N TYR A 17 -11.12 -12.25 -5.22
CA TYR A 17 -10.27 -11.09 -5.38
C TYR A 17 -10.95 -9.81 -4.87
N ALA A 18 -12.18 -9.55 -5.31
CA ALA A 18 -12.96 -8.39 -4.88
C ALA A 18 -13.23 -8.37 -3.38
N THR A 19 -13.50 -9.53 -2.78
CA THR A 19 -13.70 -9.65 -1.33
C THR A 19 -12.44 -9.30 -0.56
N ILE A 20 -11.27 -9.79 -1.00
CA ILE A 20 -9.99 -9.46 -0.39
C ILE A 20 -9.74 -7.96 -0.51
N ILE A 21 -9.85 -7.40 -1.72
CA ILE A 21 -9.63 -5.96 -1.93
C ILE A 21 -10.56 -5.14 -1.04
N SER A 22 -11.87 -5.39 -1.09
CA SER A 22 -12.85 -4.63 -0.32
C SER A 22 -12.53 -4.66 1.18
N LYS A 23 -12.23 -5.84 1.73
CA LYS A 23 -11.92 -5.99 3.15
C LYS A 23 -10.64 -5.26 3.55
N PHE A 24 -9.55 -5.43 2.80
CA PHE A 24 -8.26 -4.85 3.15
C PHE A 24 -8.17 -3.36 2.82
N SER A 25 -8.87 -2.88 1.79
CA SER A 25 -8.99 -1.45 1.51
C SER A 25 -9.77 -0.73 2.60
N ASN A 26 -10.88 -1.30 3.07
CA ASN A 26 -11.62 -0.72 4.20
C ASN A 26 -10.79 -0.74 5.49
N LEU A 27 -10.02 -1.81 5.72
CA LEU A 27 -9.09 -1.88 6.86
C LEU A 27 -7.98 -0.84 6.76
N GLY A 28 -7.35 -0.69 5.59
CA GLY A 28 -6.30 0.31 5.36
C GLY A 28 -6.81 1.73 5.50
N LEU A 29 -8.01 2.01 4.98
CA LEU A 29 -8.68 3.30 5.17
C LEU A 29 -8.97 3.57 6.65
N PHE A 30 -9.50 2.57 7.37
CA PHE A 30 -9.75 2.69 8.80
C PHE A 30 -8.46 3.01 9.57
N ILE A 31 -7.38 2.28 9.32
CA ILE A 31 -6.06 2.53 9.95
C ILE A 31 -5.56 3.93 9.61
N LEU A 32 -5.68 4.36 8.35
CA LEU A 32 -5.28 5.69 7.90
C LEU A 32 -6.06 6.79 8.62
N VAL A 33 -7.38 6.65 8.75
CA VAL A 33 -8.22 7.63 9.45
C VAL A 33 -7.86 7.69 10.93
N ILE A 34 -7.71 6.54 11.59
CA ILE A 34 -7.37 6.51 13.03
C ILE A 34 -5.98 7.09 13.31
N SER A 35 -4.98 6.72 12.51
CA SER A 35 -3.62 7.29 12.63
C SER A 35 -3.62 8.79 12.36
N TYR A 36 -4.36 9.26 11.36
CA TYR A 36 -4.51 10.69 11.09
C TYR A 36 -5.18 11.44 12.25
N LEU A 37 -6.25 10.88 12.82
CA LEU A 37 -6.90 11.45 14.00
C LEU A 37 -5.94 11.51 15.20
N GLY A 38 -5.11 10.48 15.41
CA GLY A 38 -4.06 10.49 16.44
C GLY A 38 -3.03 11.59 16.21
N TYR A 39 -2.59 11.76 14.96
CA TYR A 39 -1.64 12.79 14.56
C TYR A 39 -2.17 14.21 14.83
N ILE A 40 -3.37 14.56 14.33
CA ILE A 40 -3.93 15.91 14.51
C ILE A 40 -4.34 16.21 15.95
N SER A 41 -4.64 15.18 16.75
CA SER A 41 -4.96 15.35 18.17
C SER A 41 -3.72 15.65 19.02
N GLY A 42 -2.51 15.56 18.44
CA GLY A 42 -1.25 15.74 19.15
C GLY A 42 -0.95 14.60 20.12
N PHE A 43 -1.52 13.41 19.90
CA PHE A 43 -1.30 12.25 20.78
C PHE A 43 0.15 11.73 20.72
N SER A 44 0.81 11.89 19.58
CA SER A 44 2.21 11.50 19.37
C SER A 44 2.99 12.64 18.71
N GLU A 45 4.24 12.81 19.11
CA GLU A 45 5.11 13.82 18.51
C GLU A 45 5.36 13.50 17.03
N PRO A 46 5.30 14.50 16.12
CA PRO A 46 5.71 14.30 14.74
C PRO A 46 7.23 14.23 14.61
N PHE A 47 7.68 13.53 13.58
CA PHE A 47 9.09 13.52 13.21
C PHE A 47 9.56 14.92 12.77
N ILE A 48 8.74 15.65 12.01
CA ILE A 48 8.99 17.06 11.67
C ILE A 48 8.01 17.96 12.43
N PRO A 49 8.50 18.85 13.31
CA PRO A 49 7.64 19.79 14.02
C PRO A 49 6.82 20.67 13.06
N PHE A 50 5.56 20.92 13.41
CA PHE A 50 4.66 21.76 12.62
C PHE A 50 5.22 23.16 12.33
N SER A 51 5.98 23.74 13.28
CA SER A 51 6.63 25.04 13.13
C SER A 51 7.68 25.08 12.02
N GLU A 52 8.29 23.93 11.71
CA GLU A 52 9.37 23.82 10.72
C GLU A 52 8.88 23.28 9.37
N LEU A 53 7.66 22.76 9.31
CA LEU A 53 7.11 22.06 8.14
C LEU A 53 7.19 22.88 6.85
N SER A 54 6.93 24.19 6.91
CA SER A 54 7.03 25.10 5.75
C SER A 54 8.45 25.18 5.17
N SER A 55 9.47 24.95 5.99
CA SER A 55 10.87 24.96 5.57
C SER A 55 11.32 23.65 4.90
N TYR A 56 10.56 22.56 5.11
CA TYR A 56 10.84 21.24 4.53
C TYR A 56 9.97 20.93 3.30
N TRP A 57 8.70 21.35 3.26
CA TRP A 57 7.76 20.94 2.20
C TRP A 57 8.10 21.44 0.79
N SER A 58 8.96 22.46 0.68
CA SER A 58 9.38 23.07 -0.57
C SER A 58 10.72 22.53 -1.06
N LEU A 59 11.41 21.73 -0.24
CA LEU A 59 12.70 21.18 -0.60
C LEU A 59 12.53 20.07 -1.65
N PRO A 60 13.44 19.99 -2.64
CA PRO A 60 13.61 18.77 -3.42
C PRO A 60 13.83 17.56 -2.51
N LEU A 61 13.47 16.36 -2.98
CA LEU A 61 13.53 15.14 -2.17
C LEU A 61 14.95 14.87 -1.62
N GLY A 62 15.99 15.10 -2.41
CA GLY A 62 17.38 14.95 -1.98
C GLY A 62 17.71 15.85 -0.78
N ASP A 63 17.46 17.15 -0.92
CA ASP A 63 17.68 18.15 0.13
C ASP A 63 16.81 17.88 1.36
N PHE A 64 15.57 17.39 1.17
CA PHE A 64 14.69 16.98 2.26
C PHE A 64 15.31 15.85 3.07
N ILE A 65 15.77 14.78 2.41
CA ILE A 65 16.39 13.63 3.07
C ILE A 65 17.67 14.05 3.80
N GLU A 66 18.53 14.83 3.13
CA GLU A 66 19.78 15.31 3.72
C GLU A 66 19.54 16.17 4.96
N LYS A 67 18.56 17.08 4.91
CA LYS A 67 18.30 18.04 5.99
C LYS A 67 17.49 17.43 7.14
N SER A 68 16.52 16.57 6.84
CA SER A 68 15.66 15.96 7.87
C SER A 68 16.27 14.68 8.47
N GLY A 69 17.22 14.04 7.78
CA GLY A 69 17.69 12.71 8.15
C GLY A 69 16.62 11.62 7.99
N ALA A 70 15.56 11.90 7.22
CA ALA A 70 14.48 10.94 7.00
C ALA A 70 15.02 9.65 6.33
N PRO A 71 14.65 8.47 6.82
CA PRO A 71 15.04 7.20 6.24
C PRO A 71 14.42 7.00 4.86
N VAL A 72 15.05 6.16 4.04
CA VAL A 72 14.57 5.80 2.69
C VAL A 72 14.12 4.34 2.62
N GLY A 73 13.19 4.06 1.72
CA GLY A 73 12.62 2.72 1.58
C GLY A 73 11.94 2.26 2.87
N TRP A 74 12.04 0.97 3.21
CA TRP A 74 11.34 0.35 4.36
C TRP A 74 11.82 0.80 5.75
N GLN A 75 12.91 1.56 5.83
CA GLN A 75 13.42 2.08 7.11
C GLN A 75 12.46 3.07 7.79
N TRP A 76 11.42 3.56 7.09
CA TRP A 76 10.34 4.33 7.71
C TRP A 76 9.62 3.57 8.85
N LEU A 77 9.70 2.23 8.88
CA LEU A 77 9.17 1.42 9.97
C LEU A 77 9.81 1.73 11.33
N ASP A 78 11.06 2.22 11.34
CA ASP A 78 11.76 2.61 12.57
C ASP A 78 11.18 3.91 13.17
N LEU A 79 10.40 4.67 12.37
CA LEU A 79 9.79 5.94 12.76
C LEU A 79 8.32 5.80 13.19
N LEU A 80 7.80 4.59 13.39
CA LEU A 80 6.40 4.38 13.82
C LEU A 80 6.05 4.97 15.19
N ALA A 81 7.06 5.33 15.99
CA ALA A 81 6.88 6.09 17.22
C ALA A 81 6.36 7.52 16.97
N PHE A 82 6.61 8.08 15.77
CA PHE A 82 6.19 9.42 15.40
C PHE A 82 4.80 9.41 14.75
N GLY A 83 3.95 10.36 15.13
CA GLY A 83 2.54 10.38 14.75
C GLY A 83 2.30 10.57 13.24
N ASP A 84 3.15 11.34 12.58
CA ASP A 84 3.11 11.54 11.13
C ASP A 84 3.44 10.25 10.35
N TYR A 85 4.41 9.47 10.82
CA TYR A 85 4.80 8.18 10.22
C TYR A 85 3.83 7.03 10.49
N GLN A 86 2.95 7.12 11.49
CA GLN A 86 1.88 6.12 11.68
C GLN A 86 0.89 6.08 10.51
N ASN A 87 0.67 7.21 9.83
CA ASN A 87 -0.17 7.26 8.62
C ASN A 87 0.36 6.36 7.50
N PHE A 88 1.68 6.15 7.45
CA PHE A 88 2.30 5.34 6.40
C PHE A 88 1.88 3.87 6.51
N ILE A 89 1.46 3.38 7.68
CA ILE A 89 0.88 2.03 7.82
C ILE A 89 -0.37 1.89 6.95
N GLY A 90 -1.28 2.86 7.03
CA GLY A 90 -2.50 2.87 6.23
C GLY A 90 -2.21 2.98 4.74
N ILE A 91 -1.28 3.86 4.36
CA ILE A 91 -0.86 4.05 2.97
C ILE A 91 -0.19 2.79 2.41
N ALA A 92 0.73 2.18 3.17
CA ALA A 92 1.41 0.96 2.79
C ALA A 92 0.43 -0.21 2.63
N LEU A 93 -0.57 -0.31 3.51
CA LEU A 93 -1.60 -1.33 3.38
C LEU A 93 -2.47 -1.09 2.14
N LEU A 94 -2.94 0.14 1.93
CA LEU A 94 -3.78 0.52 0.78
C LEU A 94 -3.08 0.28 -0.56
N SER A 95 -1.82 0.70 -0.68
CA SER A 95 -1.00 0.45 -1.87
C SER A 95 -0.64 -1.04 -2.03
N GLY A 96 -0.47 -1.76 -0.92
CA GLY A 96 -0.16 -3.19 -0.88
C GLY A 96 -1.35 -4.13 -1.05
N VAL A 97 -2.60 -3.65 -1.06
CA VAL A 97 -3.80 -4.52 -1.15
C VAL A 97 -3.75 -5.43 -2.37
N THR A 98 -3.24 -4.94 -3.50
CA THR A 98 -3.09 -5.71 -4.73
C THR A 98 -2.17 -6.92 -4.53
N ILE A 99 -1.07 -6.77 -3.79
CA ILE A 99 -0.15 -7.87 -3.42
C ILE A 99 -0.90 -8.90 -2.58
N ILE A 100 -1.69 -8.46 -1.60
CA ILE A 100 -2.48 -9.35 -0.73
C ILE A 100 -3.53 -10.13 -1.55
N ALA A 101 -4.22 -9.45 -2.47
CA ALA A 101 -5.24 -10.05 -3.33
C ALA A 101 -4.66 -11.11 -4.26
N TYR A 102 -3.54 -10.80 -4.93
CA TYR A 102 -2.84 -11.79 -5.76
C TYR A 102 -2.20 -12.90 -4.93
N GLY A 103 -1.73 -12.63 -3.71
CA GLY A 103 -1.28 -13.67 -2.77
C GLY A 103 -2.40 -14.66 -2.43
N GLY A 104 -3.62 -14.15 -2.21
CA GLY A 104 -4.80 -14.98 -1.99
C GLY A 104 -5.20 -15.84 -3.20
N LEU A 105 -5.02 -15.32 -4.42
CA LEU A 105 -5.20 -16.07 -5.67
C LEU A 105 -4.09 -17.10 -5.89
N PHE A 106 -2.83 -16.74 -5.61
CA PHE A 106 -1.67 -17.63 -5.70
C PHE A 106 -1.87 -18.88 -4.84
N LEU A 107 -2.23 -18.71 -3.56
CA LEU A 107 -2.51 -19.83 -2.66
C LEU A 107 -3.66 -20.71 -3.15
N HIS A 108 -4.63 -20.13 -3.86
CA HIS A 108 -5.74 -20.88 -4.46
C HIS A 108 -5.26 -21.70 -5.66
N PHE A 109 -4.54 -21.09 -6.60
CA PHE A 109 -4.04 -21.78 -7.81
C PHE A 109 -2.98 -22.83 -7.49
N LEU A 110 -2.21 -22.63 -6.43
CA LEU A 110 -1.28 -23.62 -5.92
C LEU A 110 -2.01 -24.89 -5.47
N LYS A 111 -3.17 -24.75 -4.81
CA LYS A 111 -4.01 -25.88 -4.38
C LYS A 111 -4.79 -26.51 -5.53
N SER A 112 -5.28 -25.72 -6.48
CA SER A 112 -6.08 -26.22 -7.61
C SER A 112 -5.25 -26.76 -8.79
N LYS A 113 -3.91 -26.71 -8.70
CA LYS A 113 -2.94 -27.20 -9.70
C LYS A 113 -3.11 -26.60 -11.10
N GLN A 114 -3.68 -25.41 -11.20
CA GLN A 114 -3.87 -24.70 -12.47
C GLN A 114 -2.58 -23.99 -12.90
N ARG A 115 -1.76 -24.68 -13.70
CA ARG A 115 -0.37 -24.23 -14.01
C ARG A 115 -0.29 -22.86 -14.69
N LEU A 116 -1.16 -22.57 -15.66
CA LEU A 116 -1.13 -21.29 -16.40
C LEU A 116 -1.48 -20.09 -15.50
N PHE A 117 -2.57 -20.19 -14.75
CA PHE A 117 -2.97 -19.12 -13.81
C PHE A 117 -1.97 -18.96 -12.67
N LEU A 118 -1.40 -20.07 -12.18
CA LEU A 118 -0.33 -20.02 -11.20
C LEU A 118 0.89 -19.27 -11.73
N SER A 119 1.34 -19.53 -12.97
CA SER A 119 2.49 -18.82 -13.54
C SER A 119 2.23 -17.33 -13.71
N LEU A 120 1.03 -16.93 -14.16
CA LEU A 120 0.68 -15.52 -14.34
C LEU A 120 0.66 -14.78 -13.00
N VAL A 121 -0.02 -15.33 -11.99
CA VAL A 121 -0.08 -14.70 -10.66
C VAL A 121 1.29 -14.65 -9.99
N THR A 122 2.13 -15.66 -10.21
CA THR A 122 3.51 -15.66 -9.69
C THR A 122 4.33 -14.53 -10.31
N LEU A 123 4.22 -14.33 -11.63
CA LEU A 123 4.92 -13.26 -12.33
C LEU A 123 4.44 -11.88 -11.88
N GLU A 124 3.13 -11.70 -11.72
CA GLU A 124 2.54 -10.46 -11.21
C GLU A 124 3.03 -10.14 -9.78
N LEU A 125 2.98 -11.13 -8.88
CA LEU A 125 3.50 -10.97 -7.52
C LEU A 125 4.99 -10.63 -7.52
N PHE A 126 5.77 -11.25 -8.40
CA PHE A 126 7.19 -10.94 -8.53
C PHE A 126 7.40 -9.47 -8.88
N PHE A 127 6.72 -8.92 -9.88
CA PHE A 127 6.86 -7.52 -10.26
C PHE A 127 6.36 -6.55 -9.18
N LEU A 128 5.25 -6.87 -8.51
CA LEU A 128 4.73 -6.03 -7.43
C LEU A 128 5.69 -6.00 -6.23
N LEU A 129 6.27 -7.14 -5.85
CA LEU A 129 7.26 -7.23 -4.78
C LEU A 129 8.56 -6.53 -5.18
N LEU A 130 8.98 -6.67 -6.44
CA LEU A 130 10.16 -5.98 -6.96
C LEU A 130 9.98 -4.47 -6.91
N ALA A 131 8.81 -3.95 -7.32
CA ALA A 131 8.48 -2.54 -7.20
C ALA A 131 8.46 -2.07 -5.73
N ALA A 132 7.91 -2.88 -4.83
CA ALA A 132 7.86 -2.56 -3.40
C ALA A 132 9.22 -2.70 -2.68
N SER A 133 10.20 -3.41 -3.26
CA SER A 133 11.45 -3.77 -2.58
C SER A 133 12.44 -2.62 -2.39
N ASN A 134 12.23 -1.48 -3.06
CA ASN A 134 13.19 -0.38 -3.16
C ASN A 134 14.54 -0.77 -3.82
N LEU A 135 14.63 -1.94 -4.49
CA LEU A 135 15.82 -2.41 -5.20
C LEU A 135 15.97 -1.78 -6.59
N ILE A 136 14.86 -1.41 -7.23
CA ILE A 136 14.86 -0.75 -8.54
C ILE A 136 14.43 0.69 -8.34
N GLN A 137 15.40 1.60 -8.44
CA GLN A 137 15.15 3.04 -8.40
C GLN A 137 14.77 3.49 -9.81
N VAL A 138 13.48 3.42 -10.14
CA VAL A 138 12.94 3.95 -11.40
C VAL A 138 12.80 5.47 -11.24
N GLY A 139 13.91 6.19 -11.29
CA GLY A 139 13.94 7.64 -11.08
C GLY A 139 15.31 8.12 -10.61
N GLY A 140 16.28 8.16 -11.52
CA GLY A 140 17.55 8.85 -11.29
C GLY A 140 17.42 10.31 -11.67
N HIS A 141 16.97 11.15 -10.74
CA HIS A 141 17.17 12.61 -10.73
C HIS A 141 17.33 13.09 -9.29
#